data_AF-A0A969GLP3-F1
#
_entry.id   AF-A0A969GLP3-F1
#
_cell.length_a   1.000
_cell.length_b   1.000
_cell.length_c   1.000
_cell.angle_alpha   90.00
_cell.angle_beta   90.00
_cell.angle_gamma   90.00
#
_symmetry.space_group_name_H-M   'P 1'
#
loop_
_entity.id
_entity.type
_entity.pdbx_description
1 polymer ?
#
loop_
_entity_poly.entity_id
_entity_poly.type
_entity_poly.pdbx_seq_one_letter_code
_entity_poly.pdbx_strand_id
1 'polypeptide(L)'
;MNLQSSYRVNGPKVVHELFDDEAVVVDLDSGNYYSTEGVGALIWQAMLAGQKGEQIVSEVQARYEADDSEAQVAVTQFLESLEGEGLIVAVAADSQPGNGDALLGLGVAPAGGRLPFAPPLLNRFTDMQDLLLLDPIHEVDESGWPNLPGEPA
;
A
#
# COMPACT_ATOMS: atom_id res chain seq x y z
N MET A 1 -10.97 10.77 11.86
CA MET A 1 -10.91 9.29 11.73
C MET A 1 -11.29 8.55 13.01
N ASN A 2 -11.69 7.27 12.95
CA ASN A 2 -11.88 6.42 14.15
C ASN A 2 -10.95 5.19 14.09
N LEU A 3 -9.99 5.09 15.02
CA LEU A 3 -9.02 3.98 15.05
C LEU A 3 -9.60 2.66 15.61
N GLN A 4 -10.78 2.67 16.22
CA GLN A 4 -11.48 1.46 16.66
C GLN A 4 -12.26 0.79 15.51
N SER A 5 -12.40 1.47 14.38
CA SER A 5 -13.02 0.95 13.16
C SER A 5 -12.00 0.21 12.29
N SER A 6 -12.48 -0.79 11.56
CA SER A 6 -11.76 -1.37 10.43
C SER A 6 -12.14 -0.63 9.14
N TYR A 7 -11.27 -0.68 8.14
CA TYR A 7 -11.48 -0.06 6.84
C TYR A 7 -11.38 -1.14 5.76
N ARG A 8 -12.06 -0.92 4.64
CA ARG A 8 -11.97 -1.79 3.47
C ARG A 8 -11.80 -0.96 2.21
N VAL A 9 -11.24 -1.58 1.18
CA VAL A 9 -11.15 -0.99 -0.17
C VAL A 9 -12.55 -0.64 -0.69
N ASN A 10 -12.68 0.51 -1.34
CA ASN A 10 -13.91 0.98 -1.96
C ASN A 10 -14.19 0.27 -3.30
N GLY A 11 -14.28 -1.06 -3.27
CA GLY A 11 -14.62 -1.88 -4.44
C GLY A 11 -16.10 -1.74 -4.85
N PRO A 12 -16.44 -1.94 -6.14
CA PRO A 12 -15.60 -2.47 -7.22
C PRO A 12 -14.80 -1.42 -8.01
N LYS A 13 -14.93 -0.12 -7.70
CA LYS A 13 -14.28 0.95 -8.47
C LYS A 13 -12.79 1.12 -8.16
N VAL A 14 -12.33 0.67 -6.99
CA VAL A 14 -10.91 0.68 -6.64
C VAL A 14 -10.33 -0.72 -6.85
N VAL A 15 -9.28 -0.80 -7.65
CA VAL A 15 -8.44 -2.00 -7.79
C VAL A 15 -7.08 -1.73 -7.17
N HIS A 16 -6.41 -2.75 -6.67
CA HIS A 16 -5.11 -2.60 -6.04
C HIS A 16 -4.25 -3.83 -6.26
N GLU A 17 -2.94 -3.63 -6.19
CA GLU A 17 -1.92 -4.68 -6.16
C GLU A 17 -0.94 -4.39 -5.02
N LEU A 18 -0.48 -5.43 -4.33
CA LEU A 18 0.46 -5.32 -3.23
C LEU A 18 1.74 -6.07 -3.59
N PHE A 19 2.85 -5.34 -3.59
CA PHE A 19 4.21 -5.83 -3.69
C PHE A 19 4.84 -5.89 -2.29
N ASP A 20 6.04 -6.46 -2.18
CA ASP A 20 6.69 -6.74 -0.88
C ASP A 20 6.83 -5.50 0.03
N ASP A 21 7.08 -4.31 -0.56
CA ASP A 21 7.21 -3.03 0.18
C ASP A 21 6.39 -1.89 -0.44
N GLU A 22 5.57 -2.15 -1.46
CA GLU A 22 4.80 -1.13 -2.17
C GLU A 22 3.34 -1.57 -2.38
N ALA A 23 2.40 -0.67 -2.18
CA ALA A 23 1.00 -0.85 -2.58
C ALA A 23 0.65 0.11 -3.72
N VAL A 24 0.05 -0.45 -4.76
CA VAL A 24 -0.41 0.25 -5.95
C VAL A 24 -1.93 0.21 -6.00
N VAL A 25 -2.56 1.36 -6.19
CA VAL A 25 -4.02 1.51 -6.12
C VAL A 25 -4.51 2.33 -7.31
N VAL A 26 -5.57 1.87 -7.97
CA VAL A 26 -6.17 2.56 -9.12
C VAL A 26 -7.65 2.77 -8.85
N ASP A 27 -8.09 4.02 -8.95
CA ASP A 27 -9.52 4.36 -8.94
C ASP A 27 -10.02 4.42 -10.39
N LEU A 28 -10.87 3.45 -10.76
CA LEU A 28 -11.38 3.26 -12.12
C LEU A 28 -12.42 4.31 -12.52
N ASP A 29 -13.00 5.04 -11.57
CA ASP A 29 -14.01 6.08 -11.83
C ASP A 29 -13.35 7.38 -12.29
N SER A 30 -12.33 7.83 -11.55
CA SER A 30 -11.55 9.02 -11.87
C SER A 30 -10.39 8.76 -12.84
N GLY A 31 -9.93 7.51 -12.95
CA GLY A 31 -8.73 7.14 -13.69
C GLY A 31 -7.42 7.53 -12.97
N ASN A 32 -7.50 7.94 -11.70
CA ASN A 32 -6.33 8.29 -10.91
C ASN A 32 -5.60 7.03 -10.44
N TYR A 33 -4.28 7.11 -10.44
CA TYR A 33 -3.38 6.09 -9.92
C TYR A 33 -2.73 6.60 -8.64
N TYR A 34 -2.47 5.69 -7.70
CA TYR A 34 -1.83 5.97 -6.44
C TYR A 34 -0.79 4.91 -6.11
N SER A 35 0.30 5.33 -5.49
CA SER A 35 1.28 4.40 -4.90
C SER A 35 1.67 4.82 -3.49
N THR A 36 2.12 3.86 -2.70
CA THR A 36 2.63 4.08 -1.36
C THR A 36 3.61 2.97 -0.98
N GLU A 37 4.67 3.32 -0.28
CA GLU A 37 5.76 2.41 0.08
C GLU A 37 6.02 2.40 1.59
N GLY A 38 6.81 1.44 2.07
CA GLY A 38 7.22 1.32 3.47
C GLY A 38 6.04 1.30 4.45
N VAL A 39 5.96 2.31 5.32
CA VAL A 39 4.88 2.42 6.33
C VAL A 39 3.49 2.44 5.69
N GLY A 40 3.35 3.07 4.53
CA GLY A 40 2.06 3.15 3.84
C GLY A 40 1.61 1.80 3.26
N ALA A 41 2.56 1.04 2.69
CA ALA A 41 2.31 -0.32 2.22
C ALA A 41 1.95 -1.27 3.37
N LEU A 42 2.62 -1.14 4.53
CA LEU A 42 2.26 -1.87 5.74
C LEU A 42 0.84 -1.55 6.21
N ILE A 43 0.47 -0.27 6.27
CA ILE A 43 -0.88 0.16 6.65
C ILE A 43 -1.92 -0.42 5.68
N TRP A 44 -1.64 -0.37 4.38
CA TRP A 44 -2.52 -0.94 3.35
C TRP A 44 -2.69 -2.45 3.53
N GLN A 45 -1.61 -3.20 3.71
CA GLN A 45 -1.65 -4.64 3.95
C GLN A 45 -2.45 -5.01 5.21
N ALA A 46 -2.22 -4.30 6.32
CA ALA A 46 -2.93 -4.54 7.57
C ALA A 46 -4.43 -4.23 7.45
N MET A 47 -4.79 -3.20 6.67
CA MET A 47 -6.18 -2.90 6.34
C MET A 47 -6.83 -4.02 5.52
N LEU A 48 -6.14 -4.56 4.51
CA LEU A 48 -6.66 -5.71 3.72
C LEU A 48 -6.88 -6.95 4.60
N ALA A 49 -6.07 -7.13 5.63
CA ALA A 49 -6.27 -8.17 6.65
C ALA A 49 -7.44 -7.87 7.63
N GLY A 50 -8.16 -6.75 7.44
CA GLY A 50 -9.32 -6.36 8.24
C GLY A 50 -8.97 -5.78 9.62
N GLN A 51 -7.70 -5.43 9.84
CA GLN A 51 -7.28 -4.87 11.12
C GLN A 51 -7.92 -3.51 11.41
N LYS A 52 -8.11 -3.24 12.69
CA LYS A 52 -8.58 -1.93 13.19
C LYS A 52 -7.42 -0.95 13.20
N GLY A 53 -7.71 0.35 13.10
CA GLY A 53 -6.68 1.40 13.17
C GLY A 53 -5.70 1.27 14.35
N GLU A 54 -6.17 0.91 15.54
CA GLU A 54 -5.31 0.68 16.72
C GLU A 54 -4.34 -0.51 16.56
N GLN A 55 -4.78 -1.56 15.85
CA GLN A 55 -3.93 -2.71 15.55
C GLN A 55 -2.88 -2.34 14.51
N ILE A 56 -3.26 -1.54 13.51
CA ILE A 56 -2.34 -1.00 12.50
C ILE A 56 -1.26 -0.14 13.15
N VAL A 57 -1.61 0.73 14.12
CA VAL A 57 -0.63 1.50 14.89
C VAL A 57 0.38 0.59 15.60
N SER A 58 -0.12 -0.49 16.22
CA SER A 58 0.73 -1.45 16.94
C SER A 58 1.71 -2.16 15.99
N GLU A 59 1.26 -2.53 14.78
CA GLU A 59 2.11 -3.13 13.75
C GLU A 59 3.20 -2.16 13.26
N VAL A 60 2.87 -0.88 13.06
CA VAL A 60 3.84 0.16 12.70
C VAL A 60 4.91 0.29 13.78
N GLN A 61 4.54 0.34 15.06
CA GLN A 61 5.50 0.43 16.17
C GLN A 61 6.36 -0.83 16.35
N ALA A 62 5.82 -1.98 15.97
CA ALA A 62 6.54 -3.26 16.02
C ALA A 62 7.61 -3.35 14.93
N ARG A 63 7.37 -2.76 13.76
CA ARG A 63 8.26 -2.85 12.59
C ARG A 63 9.18 -1.63 12.41
N TYR A 64 8.76 -0.45 12.86
CA TYR A 64 9.47 0.81 12.70
C TYR A 64 9.79 1.50 14.03
N GLU A 65 10.85 2.29 14.05
CA GLU A 65 11.30 3.12 15.18
C GLU A 65 10.43 4.37 15.36
N ALA A 66 9.12 4.17 15.53
CA ALA A 66 8.14 5.23 15.75
C ALA A 66 7.72 5.28 17.22
N ASP A 67 7.63 6.48 17.79
CA ASP A 67 6.99 6.71 19.08
C ASP A 67 5.46 6.60 18.97
N ASP A 68 4.77 6.38 20.10
CA ASP A 68 3.31 6.18 20.14
C ASP A 68 2.50 7.30 19.50
N SER A 69 2.76 8.54 19.89
CA SER A 69 2.09 9.69 19.30
C SER A 69 2.38 9.83 17.81
N GLU A 70 3.59 9.52 17.38
CA GLU A 70 4.01 9.67 15.97
C GLU A 70 3.32 8.63 15.09
N ALA A 71 3.33 7.36 15.50
CA ALA A 71 2.64 6.28 14.80
C ALA A 71 1.13 6.53 14.74
N GLN A 72 0.49 6.94 15.85
CA GLN A 72 -0.94 7.24 15.88
C GLN A 72 -1.31 8.37 14.92
N VAL A 73 -0.56 9.47 14.94
CA VAL A 73 -0.80 10.62 14.05
C VAL A 73 -0.61 10.21 12.59
N ALA A 74 0.48 9.51 12.27
CA ALA A 74 0.79 9.08 10.92
C ALA A 74 -0.27 8.13 10.34
N VAL A 75 -0.65 7.09 11.08
CA VAL A 75 -1.69 6.14 10.66
C VAL A 75 -3.04 6.84 10.48
N THR A 76 -3.39 7.73 11.41
CA THR A 76 -4.64 8.50 11.34
C THR A 76 -4.69 9.36 10.08
N GLN A 77 -3.66 10.18 9.84
CA GLN A 77 -3.60 11.08 8.69
C GLN A 77 -3.57 10.33 7.36
N PHE A 78 -2.88 9.20 7.30
CA PHE A 78 -2.80 8.38 6.10
C PHE A 78 -4.15 7.75 5.76
N LEU A 79 -4.82 7.14 6.74
CA LEU A 79 -6.16 6.60 6.53
C LEU A 79 -7.14 7.72 6.12
N GLU A 80 -7.04 8.91 6.72
CA GLU A 80 -7.88 10.06 6.34
C GLU A 80 -7.62 10.50 4.90
N SER A 81 -6.37 10.43 4.43
CA SER A 81 -6.02 10.75 3.05
C SER A 81 -6.59 9.72 2.07
N LEU A 82 -6.52 8.43 2.40
CA LEU A 82 -7.13 7.35 1.62
C LEU A 82 -8.66 7.46 1.56
N GLU A 83 -9.31 7.78 2.68
CA GLU A 83 -10.76 7.97 2.75
C GLU A 83 -11.19 9.24 2.00
N GLY A 84 -10.42 10.33 2.12
CA GLY A 84 -10.65 11.59 1.42
C GLY A 84 -10.56 11.47 -0.11
N GLU A 85 -9.62 10.66 -0.60
CA GLU A 85 -9.52 10.29 -2.03
C GLU A 85 -10.57 9.24 -2.44
N GLY A 86 -11.36 8.73 -1.50
CA GLY A 86 -12.42 7.76 -1.75
C GLY A 86 -11.91 6.34 -2.06
N LEU A 87 -10.65 6.04 -1.74
CA LEU A 87 -10.00 4.75 -2.00
C LEU A 87 -10.47 3.67 -1.02
N ILE A 88 -10.80 4.08 0.20
CA ILE A 88 -11.24 3.19 1.28
C ILE A 88 -12.56 3.70 1.88
N VAL A 89 -13.24 2.82 2.60
CA VAL A 89 -14.45 3.16 3.37
C VAL A 89 -14.41 2.51 4.75
N ALA A 90 -14.86 3.24 5.76
CA ALA A 90 -15.04 2.71 7.11
C ALA A 90 -16.07 1.57 7.12
N VAL A 91 -15.76 0.50 7.84
CA VAL A 91 -16.68 -0.62 8.09
C VAL A 91 -17.38 -0.37 9.43
N ALA A 92 -18.71 -0.40 9.43
CA ALA A 92 -19.48 -0.30 10.68
C ALA A 92 -19.13 -1.48 11.60
N ALA A 93 -18.95 -1.22 12.89
CA ALA A 93 -18.48 -2.18 13.89
C ALA A 93 -19.31 -3.49 14.02
N ASP A 94 -20.50 -3.53 13.42
CA ASP A 94 -21.42 -4.67 13.44
C ASP A 94 -21.30 -5.58 12.19
N SER A 95 -20.52 -5.18 11.18
CA SER A 95 -20.25 -6.03 10.02
C SER A 95 -19.14 -7.01 10.37
N GLN A 96 -19.55 -8.25 10.65
CA GLN A 96 -18.67 -9.40 10.86
C GLN A 96 -17.53 -9.41 9.83
N PRO A 97 -16.25 -9.50 10.23
CA PRO A 97 -15.16 -9.67 9.28
C PRO A 97 -15.45 -10.93 8.44
N GLY A 98 -15.54 -10.75 7.13
CA GLY A 98 -15.61 -11.87 6.19
C GLY A 98 -14.39 -12.75 6.43
N ASN A 99 -14.66 -14.02 6.77
CA ASN A 99 -13.73 -15.12 6.97
C ASN A 99 -12.24 -14.74 6.98
N GLY A 100 -11.73 -14.40 8.17
CA GLY A 100 -10.30 -14.38 8.48
C GLY A 100 -9.70 -15.78 8.45
N ASP A 101 -9.66 -16.38 7.26
CA ASP A 101 -8.93 -17.60 6.94
C ASP A 101 -7.76 -17.22 6.00
N ALA A 102 -6.89 -16.36 6.52
CA ALA A 102 -5.49 -16.31 6.13
C ALA A 102 -4.68 -16.41 7.42
N LEU A 103 -4.48 -17.66 7.82
CA LEU A 103 -3.67 -18.10 8.94
C LEU A 103 -2.26 -17.47 8.95
N LEU A 104 -1.85 -17.06 10.15
CA LEU A 104 -0.51 -17.27 10.73
C LEU A 104 0.70 -16.68 9.98
N GLY A 105 1.14 -15.52 10.48
CA GLY A 105 2.42 -14.88 10.21
C GLY A 105 2.16 -13.39 10.02
N LEU A 106 2.51 -12.50 10.94
CA LEU A 106 3.87 -11.96 11.02
C LEU A 106 4.08 -11.23 12.37
N GLY A 107 3.79 -11.90 13.49
CA GLY A 107 4.31 -11.48 14.80
C GLY A 107 5.81 -11.78 15.00
N VAL A 108 6.57 -11.92 13.91
CA VAL A 108 8.03 -12.05 13.98
C VAL A 108 8.57 -10.67 13.67
N ALA A 109 8.88 -9.93 14.72
CA ALA A 109 9.76 -8.78 14.59
C ALA A 109 10.94 -9.20 13.72
N PRO A 110 11.25 -8.48 12.62
CA PRO A 110 12.35 -8.85 11.76
C PRO A 110 13.59 -9.04 12.63
N ALA A 111 14.31 -10.16 12.44
CA ALA A 111 15.47 -10.52 13.25
C ALA A 111 16.61 -9.48 13.20
N GLY A 112 16.47 -8.46 12.35
CA GLY A 112 17.38 -7.32 12.16
C GLY A 112 17.04 -6.04 12.93
N GLY A 113 16.04 -6.05 13.82
CA GLY A 113 15.62 -4.85 14.57
C GLY A 113 14.56 -4.01 13.83
N ARG A 114 14.10 -2.92 14.46
CA ARG A 114 13.11 -2.01 13.87
C ARG A 114 13.76 -1.14 12.80
N LEU A 115 13.02 -0.85 11.73
CA LEU A 115 13.43 0.02 10.62
C LEU A 115 13.28 1.50 11.01
N PRO A 116 14.05 2.42 10.41
CA PRO A 116 13.84 3.85 10.64
C PRO A 116 12.43 4.25 10.20
N PHE A 117 11.72 4.97 11.06
CA PHE A 117 10.38 5.43 10.74
C PHE A 117 10.42 6.60 9.76
N ALA A 118 9.57 6.53 8.73
CA ALA A 118 9.22 7.64 7.87
C ALA A 118 7.69 7.71 7.76
N PRO A 119 7.08 8.90 7.83
CA PRO A 119 5.63 9.01 7.72
C PRO A 119 5.17 8.49 6.35
N PRO A 120 4.04 7.77 6.29
CA PRO A 120 3.52 7.21 5.06
C PRO A 120 3.12 8.31 4.09
N LEU A 121 3.51 8.15 2.82
CA LEU A 121 3.19 9.07 1.74
C LEU A 121 2.25 8.39 0.74
N LEU A 122 1.17 9.08 0.37
CA LEU A 122 0.28 8.66 -0.71
C LEU A 122 0.63 9.47 -1.95
N ASN A 123 1.30 8.84 -2.91
CA ASN A 123 1.61 9.46 -4.19
C ASN A 123 0.38 9.36 -5.08
N ARG A 124 -0.01 10.47 -5.72
CA ARG A 124 -1.16 10.54 -6.61
C ARG A 124 -0.72 10.98 -8.00
N PHE A 125 -1.19 10.24 -9.00
CA PHE A 125 -0.83 10.39 -10.38
C PHE A 125 -2.11 10.50 -11.21
N THR A 126 -2.30 11.66 -11.85
CA THR A 126 -3.52 11.99 -12.59
C THR A 126 -3.31 12.10 -14.09
N ASP A 127 -2.06 12.00 -14.56
CA ASP A 127 -1.70 12.10 -15.97
C ASP A 127 -1.14 10.76 -16.46
N MET A 128 -1.64 10.26 -17.59
CA MET A 128 -1.20 8.99 -18.17
C MET A 128 0.29 8.95 -18.53
N GLN A 129 1.00 10.10 -18.63
CA GLN A 129 2.45 10.11 -18.82
C GLN A 129 3.23 9.74 -17.55
N ASP A 130 2.72 10.08 -16.37
CA ASP A 130 3.37 9.69 -15.10
C ASP A 130 3.25 8.17 -14.87
N LEU A 131 2.18 7.57 -15.40
CA LEU A 131 1.92 6.12 -15.40
C LEU A 131 2.95 5.33 -16.23
N LEU A 132 3.54 5.94 -17.27
CA LEU A 132 4.60 5.34 -18.09
C LEU A 132 5.98 5.32 -17.39
N LEU A 133 6.17 6.07 -16.30
CA LEU A 133 7.44 6.15 -15.57
C LEU A 133 7.61 5.04 -14.52
N LEU A 134 6.53 4.38 -14.09
CA LEU A 134 6.56 3.23 -13.17
C LEU A 134 6.71 1.87 -13.87
N ASP A 135 6.81 1.85 -15.20
CA ASP A 135 7.01 0.62 -15.95
C ASP A 135 8.50 0.22 -15.93
N PRO A 136 8.90 -0.94 -15.36
CA PRO A 136 10.30 -1.38 -15.26
C PRO A 136 10.95 -1.73 -16.61
N ILE A 137 10.32 -1.36 -17.72
CA ILE A 137 10.77 -1.63 -19.09
C ILE A 137 11.44 -0.38 -19.70
N HIS A 138 12.16 0.41 -18.89
CA HIS A 138 13.02 1.52 -19.36
C HIS A 138 14.52 1.24 -19.21
N GLU A 139 14.94 -0.02 -19.06
CA GLU A 139 16.34 -0.45 -19.23
C GLU A 139 16.57 -1.19 -20.55
N VAL A 140 16.04 -0.66 -21.66
CA VAL A 140 16.61 -1.02 -22.96
C VAL A 140 17.86 -0.18 -23.17
N ASP A 141 19.01 -0.76 -22.83
CA ASP A 141 20.27 -0.42 -23.49
C ASP A 141 19.99 -0.38 -25.01
N GLU A 142 20.64 0.55 -25.72
CA GLU A 142 20.29 1.02 -27.08
C GLU A 142 20.29 -0.06 -28.17
N SER A 143 20.53 -1.32 -27.81
CA SER A 143 20.41 -2.51 -28.64
C SER A 143 18.97 -3.04 -28.66
N GLY A 144 18.12 -2.37 -29.43
CA GLY A 144 16.76 -2.83 -29.73
C GLY A 144 16.71 -4.27 -30.26
N TRP A 145 15.67 -5.01 -29.85
CA TRP A 145 15.37 -6.35 -30.37
C TRP A 145 14.74 -6.29 -31.77
N PRO A 146 14.90 -7.32 -32.62
CA PRO A 146 15.74 -8.52 -32.46
C PRO A 146 17.07 -8.44 -33.23
N ASN A 147 18.15 -8.93 -32.61
CA ASN A 147 19.39 -9.28 -33.29
C ASN A 147 19.17 -10.53 -34.15
N LEU A 148 19.14 -10.36 -35.47
CA LEU A 148 19.31 -11.47 -36.40
C LEU A 148 20.76 -11.97 -36.27
N PRO A 149 21.01 -13.24 -35.89
CA PRO A 149 22.35 -13.78 -35.96
C PRO A 149 22.83 -13.73 -37.41
N GLY A 150 23.98 -13.09 -37.62
CA GLY A 150 24.59 -12.92 -38.92
C GLY A 150 24.79 -14.26 -39.63
N GLU A 151 24.28 -14.36 -40.84
CA GLU A 151 24.49 -15.47 -41.75
C GLU A 151 25.89 -15.33 -42.36
N PRO A 152 26.83 -16.28 -42.15
CA PRO A 152 28.13 -16.22 -42.79
C PRO A 152 28.04 -16.75 -44.23
N ALA A 153 28.71 -16.06 -45.16
CA ALA A 153 29.01 -16.53 -46.51
C ALA A 153 30.36 -17.28 -46.55
#